data_AF-A0A534T2P4-F1
#
_entry.id   AF-A0A534T2P4-F1
#
_cell.length_a   1.000
_cell.length_b   1.000
_cell.length_c   1.000
_cell.angle_alpha   90.00
_cell.angle_beta   90.00
_cell.angle_gamma   90.00
#
_symmetry.space_group_name_H-M   'P 1'
#
loop_
_entity.id
_entity.type
_entity.pdbx_description
1 polymer ?
#
loop_
_entity_poly.entity_id
_entity_poly.type
_entity_poly.pdbx_seq_one_letter_code
_entity_poly.pdbx_strand_id
1 'polypeptide(L)'
;MTGGLDAYAPFVGSGTIEELRLLGEQLRGRRVQNINSTAVGGGVAEILNRLIPLLREVGIDARWDVMRGGDEFFAVTKAIHNGLHGKPVSLGEHDVEIFRQTTEQNLRTLDLS
;
A
#
# COMPACT_ATOMS: atom_id res chain seq x y z
N MET A 1 0.73 -26.42 -12.52
CA MET A 1 0.42 -25.93 -11.15
C MET A 1 -0.51 -24.75 -11.31
N THR A 2 -1.70 -24.78 -10.70
CA THR A 2 -2.60 -23.63 -10.67
C THR A 2 -1.96 -22.55 -9.80
N GLY A 3 -1.38 -21.54 -10.43
CA GLY A 3 -0.93 -20.31 -9.77
C GLY A 3 -2.04 -19.27 -9.77
N GLY A 4 -1.83 -18.16 -9.06
CA GLY A 4 -2.79 -17.04 -9.07
C GLY A 4 -4.05 -17.31 -8.23
N LEU A 5 -5.16 -16.71 -8.61
CA LEU A 5 -6.42 -16.73 -7.86
C LEU A 5 -7.01 -18.14 -7.77
N ASP A 6 -6.86 -18.96 -8.81
CA ASP A 6 -7.39 -20.34 -8.85
C ASP A 6 -6.73 -21.25 -7.80
N ALA A 7 -5.51 -20.93 -7.35
CA ALA A 7 -4.84 -21.65 -6.28
C ALA A 7 -5.62 -21.59 -4.95
N TYR A 8 -6.51 -20.61 -4.79
CA TYR A 8 -7.31 -20.42 -3.59
C TYR A 8 -8.65 -21.16 -3.62
N ALA A 9 -9.08 -21.68 -4.79
CA ALA A 9 -10.37 -22.36 -4.94
C ALA A 9 -10.58 -23.53 -3.94
N PRO A 10 -9.58 -24.37 -3.59
CA PRO A 10 -9.76 -25.42 -2.60
C PRO A 10 -10.09 -24.92 -1.18
N PHE A 11 -9.80 -23.66 -0.86
CA PHE A 11 -10.01 -23.08 0.47
C PHE A 11 -11.30 -22.26 0.56
N VAL A 12 -11.65 -21.54 -0.51
CA VAL A 12 -12.79 -20.60 -0.52
C VAL A 12 -13.92 -21.00 -1.46
N GLY A 13 -13.76 -22.10 -2.21
CA GLY A 13 -14.69 -22.56 -3.23
C GLY A 13 -14.55 -21.80 -4.55
N SER A 14 -14.85 -22.47 -5.67
CA SER A 14 -14.79 -21.87 -7.01
C SER A 14 -15.76 -20.70 -7.20
N GLY A 15 -16.93 -20.73 -6.56
CA GLY A 15 -17.91 -19.64 -6.63
C GLY A 15 -17.35 -18.29 -6.18
N THR A 16 -16.55 -18.28 -5.10
CA THR A 16 -15.87 -17.06 -4.61
C THR A 16 -14.85 -16.55 -5.62
N ILE A 17 -14.13 -17.45 -6.30
CA ILE A 17 -13.15 -17.06 -7.32
C ILE A 17 -13.85 -16.39 -8.51
N GLU A 18 -14.95 -16.98 -8.99
CA GLU A 18 -15.76 -16.40 -10.07
C GLU A 18 -16.38 -15.05 -9.67
N GLU A 19 -16.87 -14.93 -8.44
CA GLU A 19 -17.40 -13.66 -7.93
C GLU A 19 -16.32 -12.56 -7.91
N LEU A 20 -15.11 -12.86 -7.44
CA LEU A 20 -14.00 -11.91 -7.46
C LEU A 20 -13.65 -11.46 -8.88
N ARG A 21 -13.69 -12.37 -9.86
CA ARG A 21 -13.51 -12.03 -11.28
C ARG A 21 -14.63 -11.10 -11.77
N LEU A 22 -15.89 -11.42 -11.48
CA LEU A 22 -17.05 -10.59 -11.86
C LEU A 22 -17.02 -9.18 -11.23
N LEU A 23 -16.56 -9.06 -9.98
CA LEU A 23 -16.38 -7.77 -9.33
C LEU A 23 -15.21 -6.97 -9.93
N GLY A 24 -14.09 -7.65 -10.23
CA GLY A 24 -12.94 -7.05 -10.90
C GLY A 24 -13.30 -6.45 -12.26
N GLU A 25 -14.16 -7.11 -13.02
CA GLU A 25 -14.68 -6.62 -14.30
C GLU A 25 -15.39 -5.26 -14.19
N GLN A 26 -16.09 -4.99 -13.08
CA GLN A 26 -16.74 -3.69 -12.86
C GLN A 26 -15.73 -2.55 -12.64
N LEU A 27 -14.50 -2.90 -12.25
CA LEU A 27 -13.38 -1.98 -12.05
C LEU A 27 -12.43 -1.95 -13.25
N ARG A 28 -12.75 -2.64 -14.35
CA ARG A 28 -11.91 -2.68 -15.54
C ARG A 28 -11.64 -1.26 -16.06
N GLY A 29 -10.37 -0.98 -16.33
CA GLY A 29 -9.90 0.34 -16.78
C GLY A 29 -9.78 1.38 -15.66
N ARG A 30 -10.12 1.04 -14.41
CA ARG A 30 -9.79 1.87 -13.24
C ARG A 30 -8.40 1.50 -12.72
N ARG A 31 -7.70 2.51 -12.23
CA ARG A 31 -6.40 2.37 -11.56
C ARG A 31 -6.59 2.37 -10.05
N VAL A 32 -5.94 1.43 -9.38
CA VAL A 32 -5.86 1.38 -7.91
C VAL A 32 -4.38 1.45 -7.52
N GLN A 33 -3.96 2.61 -7.03
CA GLN A 33 -2.58 2.83 -6.59
C GLN A 33 -2.50 2.66 -5.07
N ASN A 34 -1.61 1.77 -4.63
CA ASN A 34 -1.28 1.57 -3.22
C ASN A 34 0.03 2.31 -2.94
N ILE A 35 0.03 3.18 -1.93
CA ILE A 35 1.20 3.96 -1.55
C ILE A 35 1.51 3.68 -0.07
N ASN A 36 2.74 3.26 0.23
CA ASN A 36 3.21 3.05 1.59
C ASN A 36 4.67 3.49 1.76
N SER A 37 5.27 3.23 2.93
CA SER A 37 6.60 3.71 3.28
C SER A 37 7.74 2.69 3.09
N THR A 38 7.44 1.43 2.73
CA THR A 38 8.47 0.42 2.49
C THR A 38 8.02 -0.70 1.53
N ALA A 39 8.93 -1.13 0.65
CA ALA A 39 8.74 -2.31 -0.22
C ALA A 39 9.05 -3.65 0.49
N VAL A 40 9.80 -3.60 1.60
CA VAL A 40 10.36 -4.78 2.26
C VAL A 40 10.24 -4.64 3.77
N GLY A 41 9.88 -5.75 4.43
CA GLY A 41 9.71 -5.78 5.87
C GLY A 41 8.38 -5.20 6.32
N GLY A 42 7.79 -5.86 7.34
CA GLY A 42 6.47 -5.49 7.87
C GLY A 42 5.30 -6.10 7.08
N GLY A 43 4.15 -6.21 7.76
CA GLY A 43 2.98 -6.92 7.23
C GLY A 43 2.35 -6.27 6.00
N VAL A 44 2.40 -4.94 5.87
CA VAL A 44 1.83 -4.24 4.70
C VAL A 44 2.58 -4.61 3.42
N ALA A 45 3.91 -4.60 3.45
CA ALA A 45 4.71 -4.99 2.29
C ALA A 45 4.48 -6.47 1.93
N GLU A 46 4.37 -7.35 2.92
CA GLU A 46 4.07 -8.77 2.69
C GLU A 46 2.71 -8.97 2.01
N ILE A 47 1.68 -8.26 2.47
CA ILE A 47 0.33 -8.28 1.86
C ILE A 47 0.38 -7.77 0.42
N LEU A 48 0.96 -6.60 0.18
CA LEU A 48 0.97 -5.99 -1.16
C LEU A 48 1.75 -6.81 -2.19
N ASN A 49 2.83 -7.50 -1.76
CA ASN A 49 3.56 -8.44 -2.63
C ASN A 49 2.67 -9.57 -3.18
N ARG A 50 1.60 -9.96 -2.46
CA ARG A 50 0.65 -10.99 -2.92
C ARG A 50 -0.62 -10.41 -3.53
N LEU A 51 -1.11 -9.30 -2.96
CA LEU A 51 -2.35 -8.68 -3.37
C LEU A 51 -2.25 -8.04 -4.77
N ILE A 52 -1.14 -7.36 -5.07
CA ILE A 52 -1.00 -6.64 -6.35
C ILE A 52 -1.12 -7.58 -7.57
N PRO A 53 -0.44 -8.74 -7.63
CA PRO A 53 -0.65 -9.71 -8.70
C PRO A 53 -2.09 -10.22 -8.81
N LEU A 54 -2.76 -10.49 -7.68
CA LEU A 54 -4.15 -10.99 -7.68
C LEU A 54 -5.15 -9.95 -8.18
N LEU A 55 -4.97 -8.67 -7.81
CA LEU A 55 -5.78 -7.58 -8.33
C LEU A 55 -5.61 -7.43 -9.85
N ARG A 56 -4.39 -7.57 -10.36
CA ARG A 56 -4.12 -7.55 -11.81
C ARG A 56 -4.78 -8.71 -12.54
N GLU A 57 -4.81 -9.89 -11.91
CA GLU A 57 -5.45 -11.08 -12.48
C GLU A 57 -6.95 -10.91 -12.67
N VAL A 58 -7.63 -10.14 -11.81
CA VAL A 58 -9.06 -9.80 -11.94
C VAL A 58 -9.32 -8.54 -12.77
N GLY A 59 -8.32 -8.05 -13.52
CA GLY A 59 -8.49 -6.97 -14.50
C GLY A 59 -8.34 -5.55 -13.97
N ILE A 60 -7.82 -5.36 -12.74
CA ILE A 60 -7.59 -4.04 -12.14
C ILE A 60 -6.17 -3.56 -12.50
N ASP A 61 -6.01 -2.29 -12.94
CA ASP A 61 -4.69 -1.63 -13.05
C ASP A 61 -4.18 -1.31 -11.64
N ALA A 62 -3.69 -2.35 -10.95
CA ALA A 62 -3.15 -2.23 -9.61
C ALA A 62 -1.67 -1.84 -9.63
N ARG A 63 -1.36 -0.74 -8.95
CA ARG A 63 0.00 -0.20 -8.81
C ARG A 63 0.40 -0.17 -7.35
N TRP A 64 1.71 -0.25 -7.13
CA TRP A 64 2.30 -0.11 -5.81
C TRP A 64 3.53 0.77 -5.91
N ASP A 65 3.48 1.89 -5.21
CA ASP A 65 4.56 2.84 -5.11
C ASP A 65 4.98 3.00 -3.65
N VAL A 66 6.26 3.27 -3.45
CA VAL A 66 6.86 3.37 -2.13
C VAL A 66 7.42 4.77 -1.96
N MET A 67 6.95 5.44 -0.91
CA MET A 67 7.44 6.75 -0.52
C MET A 67 8.89 6.67 -0.08
N ARG A 68 9.66 7.71 -0.41
CA ARG A 68 11.03 7.89 0.05
C ARG A 68 11.05 8.79 1.27
N GLY A 69 11.92 8.48 2.23
CA GLY A 69 12.16 9.31 3.41
C GLY A 69 13.51 8.96 4.01
N GLY A 70 14.16 9.95 4.62
CA GLY A 70 15.38 9.74 5.40
C GLY A 70 15.09 9.32 6.84
N ASP A 71 16.14 9.06 7.61
CA ASP A 71 16.04 8.65 9.02
C ASP A 71 15.24 9.64 9.88
N GLU A 72 15.38 10.94 9.63
CA GLU A 72 14.62 11.99 10.32
C GLU A 72 13.12 11.87 10.06
N PHE A 73 12.72 11.62 8.80
CA PHE A 73 11.31 11.41 8.45
C PHE A 73 10.75 10.15 9.13
N PHE A 74 11.52 9.07 9.18
CA PHE A 74 11.11 7.85 9.86
C PHE A 74 11.05 8.01 11.39
N ALA A 75 11.91 8.85 11.98
CA ALA A 75 11.82 9.21 13.39
C ALA A 75 10.53 10.00 13.68
N VAL A 76 10.20 11.00 12.86
CA VAL A 76 8.97 11.80 12.99
C VAL A 76 7.73 10.93 12.83
N THR A 77 7.64 10.12 11.78
CA THR A 77 6.48 9.23 11.56
C THR A 77 6.33 8.18 12.66
N LYS A 78 7.44 7.69 13.23
CA LYS A 78 7.42 6.80 14.39
C LYS A 78 6.93 7.50 15.66
N ALA A 79 7.30 8.77 15.87
CA ALA A 79 6.76 9.57 16.95
C ALA A 79 5.24 9.78 16.78
N ILE A 80 4.78 10.13 15.58
CA ILE A 80 3.34 10.25 15.25
C ILE A 80 2.62 8.93 15.53
N HIS A 81 3.13 7.80 15.03
CA HIS A 81 2.57 6.47 15.29
C HIS A 81 2.46 6.20 16.79
N ASN A 82 3.53 6.42 17.55
CA ASN A 82 3.51 6.23 19.00
C ASN A 82 2.50 7.14 19.70
N GLY A 83 2.36 8.39 19.25
CA GLY A 83 1.36 9.34 19.72
C GLY A 83 -0.07 8.86 19.48
N LEU A 84 -0.35 8.37 18.27
CA LEU A 84 -1.65 7.76 17.92
C LEU A 84 -1.95 6.51 18.76
N HIS A 85 -0.91 5.80 19.23
CA HIS A 85 -1.02 4.69 20.17
C HIS A 85 -1.05 5.12 21.65
N GLY A 86 -1.25 6.42 21.93
CA GLY A 86 -1.46 6.95 23.28
C GLY A 86 -0.18 7.23 24.07
N LYS A 87 1.01 7.15 23.45
CA LYS A 87 2.24 7.57 24.12
C LYS A 87 2.35 9.10 24.10
N PRO A 88 2.80 9.74 25.20
CA PRO A 88 3.11 11.16 25.16
C PRO A 88 4.24 11.41 24.18
N VAL A 89 4.02 12.31 23.21
CA VAL A 89 4.99 12.73 22.22
C VAL A 89 4.96 14.24 22.09
N SER A 90 6.12 14.84 21.85
CA SER A 90 6.27 16.26 21.55
C SER A 90 6.76 16.36 20.12
N LEU A 91 5.98 17.02 19.28
CA LEU A 91 6.35 17.33 17.89
C LEU A 91 6.50 18.84 17.78
N GLY A 92 7.69 19.29 17.38
CA GLY A 92 8.00 20.71 17.19
C GLY A 92 7.82 21.17 15.74
N GLU A 93 8.04 22.46 15.50
CA GLU A 93 8.01 23.05 14.15
C GLU A 93 9.00 22.36 13.19
N HIS A 94 10.15 21.93 13.70
CA HIS A 94 11.15 21.21 12.92
C HIS A 94 10.64 19.84 12.43
N ASP A 95 9.96 19.08 13.28
CA ASP A 95 9.38 17.77 12.92
C ASP A 95 8.30 17.93 11.84
N VAL A 96 7.46 18.97 11.97
CA VAL A 96 6.43 19.32 11.00
C VAL A 96 7.06 19.66 9.64
N GLU A 97 8.15 20.44 9.65
CA GLU A 97 8.84 20.81 8.42
C GLU A 97 9.50 19.59 7.75
N ILE A 98 10.13 18.69 8.51
CA ILE A 98 10.67 17.42 7.97
C ILE A 98 9.58 16.60 7.29
N PHE A 99 8.43 16.44 7.96
CA PHE A 99 7.30 15.71 7.41
C PHE A 99 6.80 16.35 6.11
N ARG A 100 6.55 17.67 6.12
CA ARG A 100 6.06 18.44 4.98
C ARG A 100 7.01 18.39 3.79
N GLN A 101 8.29 18.66 4.00
CA GLN A 101 9.31 18.64 2.93
C GLN A 101 9.41 17.26 2.30
N THR A 102 9.40 16.19 3.10
CA THR A 102 9.47 14.82 2.59
C THR A 102 8.22 14.49 1.79
N THR A 103 7.03 14.87 2.26
CA THR A 103 5.78 14.71 1.50
C THR A 103 5.83 15.45 0.17
N GLU A 104 6.29 16.71 0.14
CA GLU A 104 6.42 17.50 -1.08
C GLU A 104 7.40 16.91 -2.08
N GLN A 105 8.52 16.34 -1.62
CA GLN A 105 9.45 15.63 -2.48
C GLN A 105 8.79 14.40 -3.11
N ASN A 106 8.04 13.62 -2.34
CA ASN A 106 7.32 12.45 -2.85
C ASN A 106 6.25 12.84 -3.88
N LEU A 107 5.47 13.91 -3.64
CA LEU A 107 4.46 14.39 -4.58
C LEU A 107 5.05 14.79 -5.95
N ARG A 108 6.33 15.20 -6.00
CA ARG A 108 7.01 15.53 -7.26
C ARG A 108 7.52 14.31 -8.02
N THR A 109 7.73 13.19 -7.33
CA THR A 109 8.36 11.99 -7.90
C THR A 109 7.39 10.85 -8.15
N LEU A 110 6.27 10.80 -7.41
CA LEU A 110 5.26 9.78 -7.57
C LEU A 110 4.36 10.12 -8.77
N ASP A 111 4.11 9.14 -9.63
CA ASP A 111 3.13 9.25 -10.71
C ASP A 111 1.72 9.10 -10.13
N LEU A 112 1.10 10.24 -9.77
CA LEU A 112 -0.25 10.30 -9.18
C LEU A 112 -1.33 10.59 -10.23
N SER A 113 -1.20 10.02 -11.44
CA SER A 113 -2.12 10.20 -12.57
C SER A 113 -3.28 9.20 -12.63
#